data_AF-A0A2I1D1H8-F1
#
_entry.id   AF-A0A2I1D1H8-F1
#
_cell.length_a   1.000
_cell.length_b   1.000
_cell.length_c   1.000
_cell.angle_alpha   90.00
_cell.angle_beta   90.00
_cell.angle_gamma   90.00
#
_symmetry.space_group_name_H-M   'P 1'
#
loop_
_entity.id
_entity.type
_entity.pdbx_description
1 polymer ?
#
loop_
_entity_poly.entity_id
_entity_poly.type
_entity_poly.pdbx_seq_one_letter_code
_entity_poly.pdbx_strand_id
1 'polypeptide(L)'
;MVVRYMHERGFVHGDLHRGNILLRLQSQFNFDKLSTKEPYELYGEPDLEPVNRYDGQPPPAGVPKHGVVPIWLGASSEKVTLLEASIVLTDFGETFCQAREKRFGSRTPLPIRPPESRFEPTQSLTFSSDIWTLACTIWDIVAQRSLFEGFLTDEDEMTCQQIAALGPLPREWWGRWEGRRNHFNDSGELNTRATSQYGSLEVAFELFVREARVREGMSPFGSGERDAFFEMMRSMLAFRPEERLSAQQVLEAEWKVKWAVPEYEKIRSERES
;
A
#
# COMPACT_ATOMS: atom_id res chain seq x y z
N MET A 1 0.48 12.93 -5.60
CA MET A 1 1.03 13.78 -6.69
C MET A 1 1.80 12.98 -7.74
N VAL A 2 2.76 12.12 -7.34
CA VAL A 2 3.56 11.32 -8.28
C VAL A 2 2.70 10.38 -9.15
N VAL A 3 1.74 9.68 -8.55
CA VAL A 3 0.83 8.77 -9.29
C VAL A 3 0.08 9.52 -10.41
N ARG A 4 -0.48 10.71 -10.13
CA ARG A 4 -1.11 11.56 -11.16
C ARG A 4 -0.14 11.87 -12.30
N TYR A 5 1.08 12.30 -11.96
CA TYR A 5 2.09 12.61 -12.98
C TYR A 5 2.44 11.39 -13.84
N MET A 6 2.53 10.19 -13.26
CA MET A 6 2.73 8.96 -14.02
C MET A 6 1.56 8.66 -14.96
N HIS A 7 0.33 8.74 -14.45
CA HIS A 7 -0.89 8.50 -15.24
C HIS A 7 -1.01 9.49 -16.40
N GLU A 8 -0.70 10.77 -16.19
CA GLU A 8 -0.64 11.80 -17.24
C GLU A 8 0.41 11.50 -18.32
N ARG A 9 1.47 10.76 -17.97
CA ARG A 9 2.50 10.31 -18.91
C ARG A 9 2.17 8.95 -19.54
N GLY A 10 1.02 8.37 -19.21
CA GLY A 10 0.54 7.11 -19.78
C GLY A 10 1.10 5.86 -19.10
N PHE A 11 1.68 6.00 -17.90
CA PHE A 11 2.30 4.90 -17.16
C PHE A 11 1.48 4.49 -15.93
N VAL A 12 1.36 3.19 -15.73
CA VAL A 12 0.82 2.55 -14.52
C VAL A 12 2.01 2.05 -13.71
N HIS A 13 2.04 2.29 -12.41
CA HIS A 13 3.12 1.82 -11.53
C HIS A 13 3.13 0.29 -11.42
N GLY A 14 1.95 -0.32 -11.22
CA GLY A 14 1.76 -1.78 -11.26
C GLY A 14 2.08 -2.50 -9.95
N ASP A 15 2.85 -1.89 -9.05
CA ASP A 15 3.15 -2.44 -7.72
C ASP A 15 3.25 -1.37 -6.62
N LEU A 16 2.22 -0.53 -6.47
CA LEU A 16 2.24 0.57 -5.50
C LEU A 16 1.88 0.07 -4.10
N HIS A 17 2.83 0.11 -3.16
CA HIS A 17 2.59 -0.21 -1.75
C HIS A 17 3.58 0.50 -0.83
N ARG A 18 3.34 0.45 0.49
CA ARG A 18 4.21 1.12 1.50
C ARG A 18 5.69 0.74 1.43
N GLY A 19 6.03 -0.45 0.92
CA GLY A 19 7.42 -0.90 0.76
C GLY A 19 8.15 -0.19 -0.39
N ASN A 20 7.39 0.31 -1.38
CA ASN A 20 7.90 1.06 -2.52
C ASN A 20 7.81 2.58 -2.29
N ILE A 21 7.49 3.01 -1.06
CA ILE A 21 7.51 4.42 -0.65
C ILE A 21 8.61 4.58 0.38
N LEU A 22 9.69 5.26 0.01
CA LEU A 22 10.85 5.46 0.86
C LEU A 22 10.88 6.87 1.43
N LEU A 23 11.39 7.00 2.66
CA LEU A 23 11.79 8.31 3.18
C LEU A 23 13.09 8.75 2.48
N ARG A 24 13.12 9.98 2.01
CA ARG A 24 14.33 10.60 1.49
C ARG A 24 15.28 10.81 2.66
N LEU A 25 16.47 10.21 2.53
CA LEU A 25 17.55 10.43 3.49
C LEU A 25 17.87 11.93 3.57
N GLN A 26 17.82 12.48 4.78
CA GLN A 26 18.01 13.91 4.98
C GLN A 26 19.49 14.28 4.95
N SER A 27 19.77 15.52 4.56
CA SER A 27 21.13 16.05 4.42
C SER A 27 21.94 16.03 5.72
N GLN A 28 21.29 15.98 6.89
CA GLN A 28 21.96 15.85 8.18
C GLN A 28 22.82 14.60 8.32
N PHE A 29 22.49 13.52 7.60
CA PHE A 29 23.33 12.33 7.58
C PHE A 29 24.54 12.48 6.64
N ASN A 30 24.54 13.50 5.76
CA ASN A 30 25.62 13.87 4.84
C ASN A 30 26.32 12.67 4.17
N PHE A 31 25.61 11.57 3.89
CA PHE A 31 26.22 10.35 3.34
C PHE A 31 26.99 10.62 2.05
N ASP A 32 26.49 11.52 1.20
CA ASP A 32 27.14 11.95 -0.04
C ASP A 32 28.48 12.69 0.19
N LYS A 33 28.73 13.14 1.41
CA LYS A 33 29.96 13.83 1.83
C LYS A 33 30.85 12.97 2.73
N LEU A 34 30.37 11.82 3.19
CA LEU A 34 31.21 10.90 3.93
C LEU A 34 32.26 10.31 2.99
N SER A 35 33.51 10.34 3.41
CA SER A 35 34.58 9.53 2.87
C SER A 35 34.26 8.04 3.07
N THR A 36 34.96 7.16 2.34
CA THR A 36 34.72 5.71 2.45
C THR A 36 34.96 5.16 3.86
N LYS A 37 35.74 5.84 4.72
CA LYS A 37 36.05 5.36 6.08
C LYS A 37 34.99 5.71 7.11
N GLU A 38 34.38 6.87 7.00
CA GLU A 38 33.47 7.41 8.02
C GLU A 38 32.20 6.54 8.23
N PRO A 39 31.59 5.90 7.22
CA PRO A 39 30.50 4.95 7.46
C PRO A 39 30.91 3.79 8.35
N TYR A 40 32.14 3.27 8.20
CA TYR A 40 32.63 2.18 9.04
C TYR A 40 32.90 2.64 10.47
N GLU A 41 33.35 3.89 10.66
CA GLU A 41 33.53 4.46 12.00
C GLU A 41 32.19 4.70 12.70
N LEU A 42 31.15 5.09 11.96
CA LEU A 42 29.81 5.39 12.48
C LEU A 42 28.98 4.12 12.75
N TYR A 43 29.06 3.14 11.85
CA TYR A 43 28.16 1.98 11.84
C TYR A 43 28.88 0.64 12.08
N GLY A 44 30.21 0.64 12.14
CA GLY A 44 31.03 -0.56 12.30
C GLY A 44 31.45 -1.19 10.97
N GLU A 45 32.29 -2.22 11.07
CA GLU A 45 32.68 -3.06 9.92
C GLU A 45 31.47 -3.85 9.40
N PRO A 46 31.39 -4.13 8.08
CA PRO A 46 30.29 -4.90 7.51
C PRO A 46 30.18 -6.29 8.12
N ASP A 47 28.97 -6.67 8.50
CA ASP A 47 28.68 -8.03 8.89
C ASP A 47 28.54 -8.92 7.66
N LEU A 48 29.25 -10.06 7.68
CA LEU A 48 29.40 -10.95 6.54
C LEU A 48 28.76 -12.30 6.85
N GLU A 49 27.76 -12.65 6.05
CA GLU A 49 27.06 -13.94 6.17
C GLU A 49 27.54 -14.89 5.07
N PRO A 50 28.00 -16.11 5.40
CA PRO A 50 28.50 -17.05 4.40
C PRO A 50 27.40 -17.49 3.45
N VAL A 51 27.70 -17.49 2.15
CA VAL A 51 26.81 -18.06 1.13
C VAL A 51 26.98 -19.58 1.16
N ASN A 52 25.96 -20.27 1.66
CA ASN A 52 25.95 -21.71 1.77
C ASN A 52 25.03 -22.32 0.72
N ARG A 53 25.47 -23.44 0.13
CA ARG A 53 24.58 -24.26 -0.72
C ARG A 53 23.80 -25.24 0.15
N TYR A 54 22.54 -25.48 -0.20
CA TYR A 54 21.68 -26.46 0.49
C TYR A 54 22.25 -27.89 0.45
N ASP A 55 23.05 -28.23 -0.55
CA ASP A 55 23.72 -29.54 -0.68
C ASP A 55 25.07 -29.62 0.07
N GLY A 56 25.45 -28.58 0.81
CA GLY A 56 26.69 -28.52 1.60
C GLY A 56 27.97 -28.37 0.77
N GLN A 57 27.88 -28.25 -0.56
CA GLN A 57 29.03 -28.04 -1.43
C GLN A 57 29.50 -26.57 -1.41
N PRO A 58 30.74 -26.27 -1.83
CA PRO A 58 31.18 -24.88 -1.98
C PRO A 58 30.43 -24.15 -3.10
N PRO A 59 30.23 -22.81 -2.99
CA PRO A 59 29.66 -22.00 -4.06
C PRO A 59 30.45 -22.14 -5.38
N PRO A 60 29.78 -22.14 -6.54
CA PRO A 60 30.44 -22.17 -7.84
C PRO A 60 31.36 -20.96 -8.05
N ALA A 61 32.30 -21.10 -9.00
CA ALA A 61 33.10 -19.97 -9.45
C ALA A 61 32.20 -18.85 -9.99
N GLY A 62 32.40 -17.62 -9.50
CA GLY A 62 31.59 -16.44 -9.85
C GLY A 62 30.50 -16.08 -8.85
N VAL A 63 30.22 -16.94 -7.85
CA VAL A 63 29.30 -16.61 -6.75
C VAL A 63 30.10 -16.02 -5.58
N PRO A 64 29.67 -14.88 -4.99
CA PRO A 64 30.29 -14.34 -3.80
C PRO A 64 30.31 -15.35 -2.65
N LYS A 65 31.41 -15.38 -1.89
CA LYS A 65 31.53 -16.28 -0.72
C LYS A 65 30.71 -15.82 0.47
N HIS A 66 30.40 -14.52 0.54
CA HIS A 66 29.61 -13.92 1.60
C HIS A 66 28.60 -12.93 1.01
N GLY A 67 27.44 -12.85 1.64
CA GLY A 67 26.56 -11.69 1.55
C GLY A 67 26.98 -10.65 2.59
N VAL A 68 26.68 -9.38 2.31
CA VAL A 68 26.83 -8.30 3.29
C VAL A 68 25.46 -8.02 3.88
N VAL A 69 25.34 -8.10 5.21
CA VAL A 69 24.10 -7.76 5.89
C VAL A 69 23.88 -6.24 5.78
N PRO A 70 22.71 -5.78 5.31
CA PRO A 70 22.46 -4.35 5.20
C PRO A 70 22.39 -3.71 6.60
N ILE A 71 23.06 -2.58 6.77
CA ILE A 71 22.93 -1.77 7.98
C ILE A 71 21.52 -1.19 8.09
N TRP A 72 20.97 -1.14 9.29
CA TRP A 72 19.67 -0.52 9.54
C TRP A 72 19.84 0.98 9.78
N LEU A 73 19.49 1.79 8.77
CA LEU A 73 19.49 3.26 8.85
C LEU A 73 18.15 3.85 9.32
N GLY A 74 17.21 3.00 9.74
CA GLY A 74 15.89 3.45 10.16
C GLY A 74 15.90 4.08 11.55
N ALA A 75 14.99 5.02 11.78
CA ALA A 75 14.67 5.55 13.09
C ALA A 75 13.24 5.13 13.48
N SER A 76 12.95 5.09 14.77
CA SER A 76 11.57 4.97 15.24
C SER A 76 10.73 6.13 14.69
N SER A 77 9.47 5.89 14.34
CA SER A 77 8.60 6.88 13.68
C SER A 77 8.45 8.18 14.48
N GLU A 78 8.44 8.10 15.82
CA GLU A 78 8.36 9.26 16.72
C GLU A 78 9.60 10.16 16.70
N LYS A 79 10.70 9.69 16.11
CA LYS A 79 11.95 10.45 15.93
C LYS A 79 12.06 11.07 14.54
N VAL A 80 11.17 10.72 13.62
CA VAL A 80 11.12 11.29 12.27
C VAL A 80 10.18 12.48 12.29
N THR A 81 10.73 13.68 12.15
CA THR A 81 9.90 14.89 12.08
C THR A 81 9.14 14.94 10.74
N LEU A 82 8.03 15.69 10.71
CA LEU A 82 7.25 15.87 9.48
C LEU A 82 8.07 16.56 8.36
N LEU A 83 9.00 17.45 8.73
CA LEU A 83 9.94 18.09 7.81
C LEU A 83 10.87 17.08 7.14
N GLU A 84 11.25 16.04 7.88
CA GLU A 84 12.13 14.97 7.41
C GLU A 84 11.38 13.88 6.66
N ALA A 85 10.06 13.76 6.88
CA ALA A 85 9.17 12.76 6.28
C ALA A 85 8.87 12.99 4.78
N SER A 86 9.86 13.44 4.01
CA SER A 86 9.77 13.59 2.56
C SER A 86 9.84 12.23 1.90
N ILE A 87 8.79 11.83 1.19
CA ILE A 87 8.71 10.52 0.54
C ILE A 87 9.17 10.54 -0.93
N VAL A 88 9.68 9.41 -1.39
CA VAL A 88 9.94 9.12 -2.81
C VAL A 88 9.29 7.78 -3.18
N LEU A 89 8.71 7.73 -4.37
CA LEU A 89 8.21 6.50 -4.96
C LEU A 89 9.37 5.80 -5.68
N THR A 90 9.56 4.51 -5.40
CA THR A 90 10.61 3.67 -5.99
C THR A 90 10.01 2.42 -6.64
N ASP A 91 10.89 1.58 -7.18
CA ASP A 91 10.61 0.28 -7.76
C ASP A 91 9.60 0.30 -8.92
N PHE A 92 10.12 0.70 -10.08
CA PHE A 92 9.38 0.73 -11.33
C PHE A 92 9.50 -0.58 -12.12
N GLY A 93 9.90 -1.69 -11.47
CA GLY A 93 10.11 -2.99 -12.13
C GLY A 93 8.86 -3.55 -12.80
N GLU A 94 7.67 -3.23 -12.27
CA GLU A 94 6.36 -3.64 -12.81
C GLU A 94 5.63 -2.52 -13.56
N THR A 95 6.29 -1.37 -13.77
CA THR A 95 5.70 -0.24 -14.49
C THR A 95 5.51 -0.58 -15.97
N PHE A 96 4.38 -0.17 -16.54
CA PHE A 96 4.07 -0.40 -17.95
C PHE A 96 3.31 0.77 -18.57
N CYS A 97 3.45 0.94 -19.89
CA CYS A 97 2.69 1.93 -20.64
C CYS A 97 1.35 1.33 -21.08
N GLN A 98 0.24 1.83 -20.55
CA GLN A 98 -1.12 1.29 -20.82
C GLN A 98 -1.49 1.30 -22.32
N ALA A 99 -0.95 2.25 -23.09
CA ALA A 99 -1.20 2.36 -24.53
C ALA A 99 -0.37 1.37 -25.38
N ARG A 100 0.72 0.82 -24.84
CA ARG A 100 1.69 -0.01 -25.58
C ARG A 100 1.71 -1.45 -25.11
N GLU A 101 1.41 -1.69 -23.84
CA GLU A 101 1.54 -2.98 -23.19
C GLU A 101 0.20 -3.40 -22.57
N LYS A 102 -0.07 -4.71 -22.59
CA LYS A 102 -1.20 -5.32 -21.89
C LYS A 102 -0.67 -6.11 -20.70
N ARG A 103 -1.26 -5.89 -19.53
CA ARG A 103 -0.94 -6.59 -18.29
C ARG A 103 -2.20 -7.25 -17.74
N PHE A 104 -2.32 -8.56 -17.92
CA PHE A 104 -3.52 -9.32 -17.54
C PHE A 104 -3.51 -9.82 -16.09
N GLY A 105 -2.38 -9.71 -15.39
CA GLY A 105 -2.23 -10.14 -14.00
C GLY A 105 -1.51 -9.08 -13.17
N SER A 106 -1.88 -9.00 -11.89
CA SER A 106 -1.21 -8.13 -10.93
C SER A 106 -0.05 -8.87 -10.26
N ARG A 107 1.07 -8.17 -10.08
CA ARG A 107 2.21 -8.65 -9.28
C ARG A 107 2.16 -8.21 -7.83
N THR A 108 1.21 -7.36 -7.48
CA THR A 108 1.01 -6.89 -6.10
C THR A 108 0.72 -8.06 -5.15
N PRO A 109 1.11 -7.93 -3.87
CA PRO A 109 0.66 -8.82 -2.80
C PRO A 109 -0.86 -8.97 -2.78
N LEU A 110 -1.33 -10.16 -2.41
CA LEU A 110 -2.77 -10.50 -2.40
C LEU A 110 -3.63 -9.48 -1.62
N PRO A 111 -3.23 -8.97 -0.43
CA PRO A 111 -4.04 -8.03 0.33
C PRO A 111 -4.39 -6.73 -0.39
N ILE A 112 -3.50 -6.22 -1.24
CA ILE A 112 -3.72 -4.95 -1.95
C ILE A 112 -4.06 -5.19 -3.41
N ARG A 113 -4.22 -6.44 -3.82
CA ARG A 113 -4.42 -6.79 -5.22
C ARG A 113 -5.76 -6.26 -5.70
N PRO A 114 -5.79 -5.52 -6.82
CA PRO A 114 -7.03 -5.01 -7.36
C PRO A 114 -7.95 -6.17 -7.81
N PRO A 115 -9.25 -6.15 -7.46
CA PRO A 115 -10.15 -7.30 -7.62
C PRO A 115 -10.40 -7.69 -9.09
N GLU A 116 -10.28 -6.75 -10.04
CA GLU A 116 -10.39 -7.03 -11.47
C GLU A 116 -9.32 -8.02 -11.96
N SER A 117 -8.16 -8.10 -11.30
CA SER A 117 -7.12 -9.08 -11.65
C SER A 117 -7.59 -10.53 -11.50
N ARG A 118 -8.60 -10.76 -10.64
CA ARG A 118 -9.24 -12.06 -10.42
C ARG A 118 -10.51 -12.21 -11.24
N PHE A 119 -11.36 -11.18 -11.27
CA PHE A 119 -12.70 -11.27 -11.89
C PHE A 119 -12.75 -10.93 -13.38
N GLU A 120 -11.70 -10.29 -13.90
CA GLU A 120 -11.55 -9.87 -15.28
C GLU A 120 -10.16 -10.24 -15.85
N PRO A 121 -9.73 -11.52 -15.76
CA PRO A 121 -8.36 -11.94 -16.09
C PRO A 121 -8.01 -11.81 -17.59
N THR A 122 -8.98 -11.51 -18.43
CA THR A 122 -8.79 -11.26 -19.87
C THR A 122 -8.70 -9.77 -20.21
N GLN A 123 -8.98 -8.90 -19.24
CA GLN A 123 -8.83 -7.46 -19.37
C GLN A 123 -7.46 -7.03 -18.85
N SER A 124 -6.86 -6.05 -19.52
CA SER A 124 -5.59 -5.48 -19.04
C SER A 124 -5.87 -4.55 -17.86
N LEU A 125 -5.02 -4.64 -16.84
CA LEU A 125 -4.91 -3.63 -15.80
C LEU A 125 -4.69 -2.24 -16.40
N THR A 126 -5.17 -1.23 -15.69
CA THR A 126 -5.18 0.17 -16.12
C THR A 126 -4.71 1.08 -14.98
N PHE A 127 -4.73 2.40 -15.21
CA PHE A 127 -4.52 3.40 -14.16
C PHE A 127 -5.38 3.16 -12.92
N SER A 128 -6.60 2.64 -13.07
CA SER A 128 -7.51 2.34 -11.96
C SER A 128 -6.99 1.25 -11.02
N SER A 129 -6.08 0.39 -11.49
CA SER A 129 -5.44 -0.62 -10.66
C SER A 129 -4.45 0.01 -9.67
N ASP A 130 -3.70 1.03 -10.09
CA ASP A 130 -2.87 1.83 -9.18
C ASP A 130 -3.74 2.56 -8.14
N ILE A 131 -4.92 3.03 -8.50
CA ILE A 131 -5.81 3.76 -7.58
C ILE A 131 -6.29 2.86 -6.44
N TRP A 132 -6.63 1.60 -6.74
CA TRP A 132 -6.96 0.62 -5.70
C TRP A 132 -5.79 0.41 -4.74
N THR A 133 -4.60 0.14 -5.28
CA THR A 133 -3.39 -0.07 -4.46
C THR A 133 -2.98 1.17 -3.69
N LEU A 134 -3.21 2.37 -4.23
CA LEU A 134 -2.98 3.66 -3.57
C LEU A 134 -3.93 3.81 -2.37
N ALA A 135 -5.21 3.43 -2.52
CA ALA A 135 -6.16 3.46 -1.42
C ALA A 135 -5.74 2.53 -0.28
N CYS A 136 -5.39 1.28 -0.60
CA CYS A 136 -4.82 0.35 0.39
C CYS A 136 -3.59 0.95 1.08
N THR A 137 -2.69 1.58 0.31
CA THR A 137 -1.48 2.20 0.87
C THR A 137 -1.79 3.40 1.78
N ILE A 138 -2.75 4.25 1.40
CA ILE A 138 -3.21 5.37 2.24
C ILE A 138 -3.79 4.84 3.54
N TRP A 139 -4.63 3.81 3.46
CA TRP A 139 -5.18 3.15 4.64
C TRP A 139 -4.07 2.58 5.54
N ASP A 140 -3.12 1.82 4.98
CA ASP A 140 -2.02 1.22 5.74
C ASP A 140 -1.25 2.28 6.55
N ILE A 141 -1.04 3.47 5.97
CA ILE A 141 -0.36 4.57 6.64
C ILE A 141 -1.24 5.18 7.73
N VAL A 142 -2.52 5.43 7.46
CA VAL A 142 -3.45 6.08 8.41
C VAL A 142 -3.80 5.17 9.59
N ALA A 143 -4.02 3.89 9.32
CA ALA A 143 -4.43 2.88 10.31
C ALA A 143 -3.25 2.12 10.93
N GLN A 144 -2.03 2.30 10.40
CA GLN A 144 -0.84 1.51 10.78
C GLN A 144 -1.09 -0.01 10.71
N ARG A 145 -2.04 -0.43 9.87
CA ARG A 145 -2.48 -1.81 9.69
C ARG A 145 -3.17 -1.97 8.34
N SER A 146 -2.98 -3.13 7.73
CA SER A 146 -3.62 -3.47 6.45
C SER A 146 -5.15 -3.48 6.55
N LEU A 147 -5.82 -2.95 5.52
CA LEU A 147 -7.28 -3.05 5.42
C LEU A 147 -7.75 -4.50 5.25
N PHE A 148 -6.95 -5.29 4.53
CA PHE A 148 -7.18 -6.70 4.26
C PHE A 148 -6.03 -7.53 4.82
N GLU A 149 -6.32 -8.66 5.46
CA GLU A 149 -5.37 -9.57 6.08
C GLU A 149 -4.87 -10.60 5.07
N GLY A 150 -3.54 -10.75 4.98
CA GLY A 150 -2.87 -11.64 4.02
C GLY A 150 -2.32 -12.93 4.63
N PHE A 151 -2.24 -13.03 5.96
CA PHE A 151 -1.65 -14.18 6.61
C PHE A 151 -2.52 -15.43 6.46
N LEU A 152 -2.00 -16.45 5.76
CA LEU A 152 -2.70 -17.70 5.43
C LEU A 152 -4.04 -17.50 4.71
N THR A 153 -4.20 -16.34 4.05
CA THR A 153 -5.42 -15.97 3.33
C THR A 153 -5.35 -16.46 1.89
N ASP A 154 -6.38 -17.19 1.46
CA ASP A 154 -6.55 -17.51 0.04
C ASP A 154 -7.36 -16.44 -0.73
N GLU A 155 -7.53 -16.68 -2.02
CA GLU A 155 -8.18 -15.73 -2.90
C GLU A 155 -9.72 -15.61 -2.70
N ASP A 156 -10.37 -16.68 -2.22
CA ASP A 156 -11.79 -16.69 -1.87
C ASP A 156 -12.03 -15.94 -0.56
N GLU A 157 -11.18 -16.18 0.44
CA GLU A 157 -11.18 -15.47 1.71
C GLU A 157 -10.87 -13.97 1.52
N MET A 158 -9.93 -13.63 0.64
CA MET A 158 -9.65 -12.23 0.27
C MET A 158 -10.89 -11.56 -0.33
N THR A 159 -11.61 -12.25 -1.20
CA THR A 159 -12.88 -11.76 -1.77
C THR A 159 -13.92 -11.53 -0.67
N CYS A 160 -14.02 -12.43 0.33
CA CYS A 160 -14.92 -12.26 1.47
C CYS A 160 -14.57 -11.01 2.29
N GLN A 161 -13.28 -10.76 2.53
CA GLN A 161 -12.82 -9.57 3.24
C GLN A 161 -13.20 -8.28 2.51
N GLN A 162 -12.99 -8.24 1.19
CA GLN A 162 -13.37 -7.11 0.36
C GLN A 162 -14.88 -6.86 0.41
N ILE A 163 -15.70 -7.92 0.36
CA ILE A 163 -17.17 -7.79 0.50
C ILE A 163 -17.56 -7.27 1.88
N ALA A 164 -16.97 -7.80 2.94
CA ALA A 164 -17.26 -7.38 4.30
C ALA A 164 -16.96 -5.88 4.49
N ALA A 165 -15.83 -5.41 3.95
CA ALA A 165 -15.40 -4.02 4.06
C ALA A 165 -16.20 -3.05 3.17
N LEU A 166 -16.46 -3.43 1.92
CA LEU A 166 -16.90 -2.52 0.86
C LEU A 166 -18.34 -2.73 0.40
N GLY A 167 -18.98 -3.84 0.80
CA GLY A 167 -20.31 -4.24 0.36
C GLY A 167 -20.28 -5.26 -0.79
N PRO A 168 -21.43 -5.52 -1.43
CA PRO A 168 -21.56 -6.62 -2.38
C PRO A 168 -20.74 -6.41 -3.66
N LEU A 169 -20.25 -7.52 -4.23
CA LEU A 169 -19.62 -7.51 -5.55
C LEU A 169 -20.60 -7.07 -6.65
N PRO A 170 -20.09 -6.53 -7.78
CA PRO A 170 -20.84 -6.44 -9.03
C PRO A 170 -21.49 -7.79 -9.37
N ARG A 171 -22.74 -7.76 -9.87
CA ARG A 171 -23.53 -8.99 -10.12
C ARG A 171 -22.83 -9.96 -11.06
N GLU A 172 -22.14 -9.43 -12.06
CA GLU A 172 -21.35 -10.16 -13.04
C GLU A 172 -20.16 -10.89 -12.39
N TRP A 173 -19.49 -10.27 -11.42
CA TRP A 173 -18.36 -10.87 -10.69
C TRP A 173 -18.87 -11.87 -9.66
N TRP A 174 -19.94 -11.54 -8.95
CA TRP A 174 -20.64 -12.46 -8.06
C TRP A 174 -21.02 -13.76 -8.77
N GLY A 175 -21.61 -13.65 -9.97
CA GLY A 175 -22.02 -14.80 -10.79
C GLY A 175 -20.86 -15.70 -11.23
N ARG A 176 -19.68 -15.13 -11.49
CA ARG A 176 -18.47 -15.86 -11.91
C ARG A 176 -17.69 -16.50 -10.76
N TRP A 177 -17.92 -16.06 -9.53
CA TRP A 177 -17.22 -16.60 -8.37
C TRP A 177 -17.73 -18.00 -8.00
N GLU A 178 -16.99 -19.04 -8.37
CA GLU A 178 -17.36 -20.44 -8.07
C GLU A 178 -17.23 -20.79 -6.58
N GLY A 179 -16.14 -20.34 -5.94
CA GLY A 179 -15.84 -20.58 -4.52
C GLY A 179 -16.87 -19.99 -3.54
N ARG A 180 -17.72 -19.06 -4.00
CA ARG A 180 -18.72 -18.37 -3.16
C ARG A 180 -19.61 -19.32 -2.36
N ARG A 181 -19.92 -20.50 -2.89
CA ARG A 181 -20.82 -21.49 -2.27
C ARG A 181 -20.28 -22.05 -0.95
N ASN A 182 -18.97 -21.97 -0.74
CA ASN A 182 -18.34 -22.39 0.51
C ASN A 182 -18.47 -21.31 1.60
N HIS A 183 -18.69 -20.06 1.20
CA HIS A 183 -18.66 -18.89 2.09
C HIS A 183 -20.02 -18.23 2.26
N PHE A 184 -20.98 -18.45 1.37
CA PHE A 184 -22.31 -17.85 1.40
C PHE A 184 -23.41 -18.90 1.27
N ASN A 185 -24.51 -18.70 1.99
CA ASN A 185 -25.72 -19.50 1.86
C ASN A 185 -26.52 -19.13 0.60
N ASP A 186 -27.59 -19.87 0.31
CA ASP A 186 -28.44 -19.64 -0.86
C ASP A 186 -29.14 -18.27 -0.87
N SER A 187 -29.28 -17.61 0.29
CA SER A 187 -29.78 -16.23 0.40
C SER A 187 -28.71 -15.16 0.20
N GLY A 188 -27.45 -15.54 -0.03
CA GLY A 188 -26.33 -14.61 -0.25
C GLY A 188 -25.77 -14.00 1.03
N GLU A 189 -26.09 -14.57 2.19
CA GLU A 189 -25.52 -14.19 3.48
C GLU A 189 -24.30 -15.04 3.81
N LEU A 190 -23.34 -14.44 4.50
CA LEU A 190 -22.10 -15.10 4.92
C LEU A 190 -22.40 -16.30 5.83
N ASN A 191 -21.76 -17.44 5.53
CA ASN A 191 -21.76 -18.61 6.39
C ASN A 191 -20.97 -18.31 7.67
N THR A 192 -21.69 -18.22 8.79
CA THR A 192 -21.27 -17.57 10.04
C THR A 192 -20.09 -18.19 10.78
N ARG A 193 -19.52 -19.32 10.33
CA ARG A 193 -18.44 -20.02 11.06
C ARG A 193 -17.01 -19.60 10.72
N ALA A 194 -16.75 -19.02 9.55
CA ALA A 194 -15.38 -18.67 9.12
C ALA A 194 -15.15 -17.18 8.85
N THR A 195 -16.23 -16.41 8.63
CA THR A 195 -16.14 -15.02 8.12
C THR A 195 -16.64 -13.95 9.09
N SER A 196 -17.12 -14.33 10.28
CA SER A 196 -17.49 -13.41 11.37
C SER A 196 -16.30 -12.59 11.91
N GLN A 197 -15.08 -12.93 11.48
CA GLN A 197 -13.86 -12.20 11.80
C GLN A 197 -13.64 -10.95 10.92
N TYR A 198 -14.36 -10.80 9.81
CA TYR A 198 -14.20 -9.68 8.89
C TYR A 198 -15.20 -8.56 9.19
N GLY A 199 -14.69 -7.35 9.45
CA GLY A 199 -15.49 -6.17 9.76
C GLY A 199 -15.73 -5.28 8.54
N SER A 200 -16.70 -4.37 8.66
CA SER A 200 -16.86 -3.29 7.67
C SER A 200 -15.70 -2.30 7.73
N LEU A 201 -15.59 -1.44 6.70
CA LEU A 201 -14.63 -0.34 6.69
C LEU A 201 -14.78 0.55 7.94
N GLU A 202 -16.01 0.79 8.41
CA GLU A 202 -16.28 1.53 9.66
C GLU A 202 -15.73 0.82 10.88
N VAL A 203 -15.97 -0.49 11.03
CA VAL A 203 -15.47 -1.26 12.17
C VAL A 203 -13.93 -1.23 12.18
N ALA A 204 -13.31 -1.42 11.02
CA ALA A 204 -11.86 -1.34 10.89
C ALA A 204 -11.32 0.06 11.24
N PHE A 205 -12.02 1.12 10.85
CA PHE A 205 -11.64 2.51 11.15
C PHE A 205 -11.73 2.80 12.66
N GLU A 206 -12.82 2.38 13.30
CA GLU A 206 -12.99 2.57 14.74
C GLU A 206 -11.87 1.89 15.52
N LEU A 207 -11.54 0.63 15.21
CA LEU A 207 -10.51 -0.15 15.91
C LEU A 207 -9.08 0.33 15.61
N PHE A 208 -8.75 0.54 14.33
CA PHE A 208 -7.36 0.72 13.90
C PHE A 208 -6.97 2.18 13.72
N VAL A 209 -7.93 3.09 13.56
CA VAL A 209 -7.66 4.52 13.42
C VAL A 209 -8.06 5.27 14.69
N ARG A 210 -9.35 5.22 15.07
CA ARG A 210 -9.84 6.04 16.18
C ARG A 210 -9.33 5.56 17.54
N GLU A 211 -9.57 4.30 17.89
CA GLU A 211 -9.16 3.76 19.19
C GLU A 211 -7.63 3.74 19.35
N ALA A 212 -6.90 3.42 18.28
CA ALA A 212 -5.44 3.49 18.27
C ALA A 212 -4.94 4.92 18.58
N ARG A 213 -5.46 5.94 17.88
CA ARG A 213 -5.09 7.34 18.14
C ARG A 213 -5.41 7.78 19.57
N VAL A 214 -6.58 7.44 20.09
CA VAL A 214 -6.96 7.77 21.46
C VAL A 214 -6.00 7.15 22.48
N ARG A 215 -5.62 5.88 22.26
CA ARG A 215 -4.66 5.17 23.12
C ARG A 215 -3.29 5.83 23.14
N GLU A 216 -2.84 6.34 22.00
CA GLU A 216 -1.57 7.05 21.84
C GLU A 216 -1.66 8.56 22.17
N GLY A 217 -2.80 9.04 22.70
CA GLY A 217 -2.99 10.44 23.08
C GLY A 217 -3.06 11.43 21.90
N MET A 218 -3.30 10.93 20.68
CA MET A 218 -3.46 11.75 19.48
C MET A 218 -4.90 12.27 19.35
N SER A 219 -5.07 13.42 18.70
CA SER A 219 -6.39 13.93 18.38
C SER A 219 -7.15 12.96 17.44
N PRO A 220 -8.41 12.62 17.77
CA PRO A 220 -9.22 11.76 16.91
C PRO A 220 -9.61 12.51 15.63
N PHE A 221 -10.00 11.74 14.61
CA PHE A 221 -10.65 12.31 13.43
C PHE A 221 -11.94 13.04 13.83
N GLY A 222 -12.09 14.27 13.35
CA GLY A 222 -13.39 14.94 13.40
C GLY A 222 -14.41 14.23 12.53
N SER A 223 -15.71 14.34 12.83
CA SER A 223 -16.76 13.67 12.04
C SER A 223 -16.71 14.06 10.56
N GLY A 224 -16.55 15.34 10.24
CA GLY A 224 -16.42 15.81 8.86
C GLY A 224 -15.17 15.28 8.14
N GLU A 225 -14.05 15.15 8.84
CA GLU A 225 -12.83 14.56 8.27
C GLU A 225 -13.03 13.08 7.97
N ARG A 226 -13.62 12.35 8.93
CA ARG A 226 -13.93 10.93 8.80
C ARG A 226 -14.85 10.66 7.61
N ASP A 227 -15.93 11.43 7.49
CA ASP A 227 -16.92 11.22 6.43
C ASP A 227 -16.29 11.51 5.06
N ALA A 228 -15.50 12.58 4.93
CA ALA A 228 -14.73 12.88 3.72
C ALA A 228 -13.66 11.81 3.41
N PHE A 229 -13.01 11.24 4.43
CA PHE A 229 -12.05 10.16 4.27
C PHE A 229 -12.73 8.89 3.75
N PHE A 230 -13.89 8.51 4.32
CA PHE A 230 -14.66 7.36 3.84
C PHE A 230 -15.18 7.54 2.42
N GLU A 231 -15.65 8.72 2.06
CA GLU A 231 -16.08 9.02 0.69
C GLU A 231 -14.93 8.82 -0.30
N MET A 232 -13.75 9.37 0.01
CA MET A 232 -12.55 9.18 -0.82
C MET A 232 -12.15 7.70 -0.90
N MET A 233 -12.05 7.01 0.23
CA MET A 233 -11.64 5.61 0.30
C MET A 233 -12.59 4.70 -0.49
N ARG A 234 -13.91 4.86 -0.34
CA ARG A 234 -14.91 4.08 -1.09
C ARG A 234 -14.83 4.35 -2.59
N SER A 235 -14.61 5.61 -2.97
CA SER A 235 -14.52 5.98 -4.39
C SER A 235 -13.22 5.47 -5.03
N MET A 236 -12.15 5.27 -4.26
CA MET A 236 -10.92 4.65 -4.76
C MET A 236 -10.97 3.11 -4.73
N LEU A 237 -11.71 2.53 -3.79
CA LEU A 237 -11.93 1.09 -3.61
C LEU A 237 -13.22 0.59 -4.25
N ALA A 238 -13.77 1.30 -5.23
CA ALA A 238 -14.90 0.79 -6.00
C ALA A 238 -14.48 -0.51 -6.70
N PHE A 239 -15.35 -1.53 -6.69
CA PHE A 239 -15.01 -2.81 -7.31
C PHE A 239 -14.72 -2.65 -8.79
N ARG A 240 -15.61 -1.97 -9.54
CA ARG A 240 -15.40 -1.73 -10.98
C ARG A 240 -14.29 -0.71 -11.21
N PRO A 241 -13.27 -1.01 -12.02
CA PRO A 241 -12.17 -0.08 -12.30
C PRO A 241 -12.62 1.29 -12.83
N GLU A 242 -13.66 1.31 -13.65
CA GLU A 242 -14.26 2.51 -14.26
C GLU A 242 -15.08 3.37 -13.30
N GLU A 243 -15.48 2.84 -12.15
CA GLU A 243 -16.15 3.59 -11.08
C GLU A 243 -15.14 4.26 -10.14
N ARG A 244 -13.84 3.93 -10.24
CA ARG A 244 -12.81 4.49 -9.39
C ARG A 244 -12.45 5.92 -9.78
N LEU A 245 -12.07 6.72 -8.78
CA LEU A 245 -11.47 8.03 -9.02
C LEU A 245 -10.20 7.91 -9.86
N SER A 246 -9.98 8.86 -10.77
CA SER A 246 -8.64 9.09 -11.33
C SER A 246 -7.69 9.69 -10.29
N ALA A 247 -6.38 9.57 -10.53
CA ALA A 247 -5.39 10.18 -9.64
C ALA A 247 -5.54 11.72 -9.52
N GLN A 248 -6.09 12.39 -10.54
CA GLN A 248 -6.44 13.81 -10.47
C GLN A 248 -7.59 14.04 -9.50
N GLN A 249 -8.68 13.29 -9.62
CA GLN A 249 -9.85 13.41 -8.74
C GLN A 249 -9.50 13.07 -7.28
N VAL A 250 -8.59 12.13 -7.03
CA VAL A 250 -8.07 11.87 -5.67
C VAL A 250 -7.38 13.10 -5.08
N LEU A 251 -6.66 13.88 -5.90
CA LEU A 251 -6.06 15.15 -5.46
C LEU A 251 -7.07 16.30 -5.31
N GLU A 252 -8.30 16.11 -5.76
CA GLU A 252 -9.40 17.07 -5.61
C GLU A 252 -10.41 16.62 -4.54
N ALA A 253 -10.28 15.39 -4.05
CA ALA A 253 -11.13 14.83 -3.01
C ALA A 253 -11.14 15.73 -1.76
N GLU A 254 -12.32 15.86 -1.15
CA GLU A 254 -12.55 16.79 -0.05
C GLU A 254 -11.57 16.56 1.10
N TRP A 255 -11.36 15.30 1.50
CA TRP A 255 -10.42 14.95 2.57
C TRP A 255 -9.02 15.51 2.30
N LYS A 256 -8.53 15.32 1.08
CA LYS A 256 -7.21 15.79 0.69
C LYS A 256 -7.15 17.32 0.66
N VAL A 257 -8.16 17.99 0.09
CA VAL A 257 -8.15 19.45 -0.09
C VAL A 257 -8.32 20.20 1.24
N LYS A 258 -9.19 19.74 2.13
CA LYS A 258 -9.51 20.43 3.39
C LYS A 258 -8.60 20.03 4.56
N TRP A 259 -8.06 18.80 4.59
CA TRP A 259 -7.24 18.31 5.70
C TRP A 259 -5.79 18.02 5.30
N ALA A 260 -5.55 17.19 4.28
CA ALA A 260 -4.18 16.74 3.98
C ALA A 260 -3.28 17.83 3.39
N VAL A 261 -3.76 18.62 2.42
CA VAL A 261 -2.98 19.67 1.75
C VAL A 261 -2.64 20.82 2.68
N PRO A 262 -3.57 21.40 3.44
CA PRO A 262 -3.23 22.49 4.34
C PRO A 262 -2.15 22.09 5.34
N GLU A 263 -2.18 20.86 5.84
CA GLU A 263 -1.15 20.35 6.75
C GLU A 263 0.19 20.17 6.05
N TYR A 264 0.20 19.58 4.84
CA TYR A 264 1.41 19.49 4.02
C TYR A 264 2.03 20.87 3.71
N GLU A 265 1.21 21.88 3.43
CA GLU A 265 1.67 23.23 3.12
C GLU A 265 2.25 23.95 4.35
N LYS A 266 1.68 23.74 5.54
CA LYS A 266 2.28 24.24 6.80
C LYS A 266 3.67 23.66 6.99
N ILE A 267 3.80 22.32 6.90
CA ILE A 267 5.09 21.62 7.02
C ILE A 267 6.08 22.14 5.97
N ARG A 268 5.63 22.35 4.73
CA ARG A 268 6.49 22.88 3.67
C ARG A 268 6.97 24.30 3.99
N SER A 269 6.09 25.18 4.47
CA SER A 269 6.45 26.55 4.81
C SER A 269 7.46 26.63 5.97
N GLU A 270 7.34 25.75 6.97
CA GLU A 270 8.29 25.62 8.08
C GLU A 270 9.68 25.14 7.62
N ARG A 271 9.75 24.42 6.48
CA ARG A 271 11.03 23.99 5.90
C ARG A 271 11.78 25.11 5.18
N GLU A 272 11.03 26.10 4.68
CA GLU A 272 11.56 27.20 3.86
C GLU A 272 11.91 28.44 4.70
N SER A 273 11.41 28.52 5.94
CA SER A 273 11.71 29.55 6.94
C SER A 273 12.97 29.25 7.76
#